data_AF-A0A1W9V191-F1
#
_entry.id   AF-A0A1W9V191-F1
#
_cell.length_a   1.000
_cell.length_b   1.000
_cell.length_c   1.000
_cell.angle_alpha   90.00
_cell.angle_beta   90.00
_cell.angle_gamma   90.00
#
_symmetry.space_group_name_H-M   'P 1'
#
loop_
_entity.id
_entity.type
_entity.pdbx_description
1 polymer ?
#
loop_
_entity_poly.entity_id
_entity_poly.type
_entity_poly.pdbx_seq_one_letter_code
_entity_poly.pdbx_strand_id
1 'polypeptide(L)'
;MLKSLQVGKLESLKVEGENVEIILPVFVHPSAKVSNATIGPNVSIGADCEISESQIEDSIVEAGTRIHDSVLTHSLIGKQANVEGCGEGEAPSSLNIGDNSVVRKQ
;
A
#
# COMPACT_ATOMS: atom_id res chain seq x y z
N MET A 1 29.15 -0.42 -24.22
CA MET A 1 30.18 -1.37 -23.75
C MET A 1 29.87 -1.69 -22.29
N LEU A 2 29.62 -2.96 -21.97
CA LEU A 2 29.18 -3.46 -20.66
C LEU A 2 30.27 -3.38 -19.59
N LYS A 3 29.87 -3.09 -18.33
CA LYS A 3 30.41 -3.63 -17.06
C LYS A 3 29.27 -3.59 -16.02
N SER A 4 28.51 -4.66 -15.79
CA SER A 4 28.71 -5.79 -14.86
C SER A 4 28.57 -5.46 -13.35
N LEU A 5 27.37 -5.79 -12.82
CA LEU A 5 26.99 -6.37 -11.51
C LEU A 5 27.62 -5.86 -10.18
N GLN A 6 26.79 -5.32 -9.26
CA GLN A 6 26.77 -5.67 -7.83
C GLN A 6 25.65 -4.96 -7.03
N VAL A 7 24.83 -5.77 -6.35
CA VAL A 7 23.74 -5.48 -5.39
C VAL A 7 22.59 -4.63 -5.95
N GLY A 8 21.41 -5.23 -6.07
CA GLY A 8 20.18 -4.60 -6.56
C GLY A 8 19.90 -3.29 -5.84
N LYS A 9 20.20 -2.19 -6.53
CA LYS A 9 19.92 -0.83 -6.12
C LYS A 9 18.40 -0.74 -5.91
N LEU A 10 17.98 -0.49 -4.67
CA LEU A 10 16.65 0.01 -4.34
C LEU A 10 16.56 1.40 -4.97
N GLU A 11 16.37 1.44 -6.29
CA GLU A 11 16.16 2.67 -7.03
C GLU A 11 14.83 3.25 -6.55
N SER A 12 14.87 4.54 -6.19
CA SER A 12 13.74 5.36 -5.79
C SER A 12 12.43 4.86 -6.39
N LEU A 13 11.51 4.35 -5.56
CA LEU A 13 10.15 4.08 -5.97
C LEU A 13 9.58 5.39 -6.52
N LYS A 14 9.41 5.46 -7.85
CA LYS A 14 8.60 6.49 -8.47
C LYS A 14 7.16 6.13 -8.18
N VAL A 15 6.65 6.61 -7.06
CA VAL A 15 5.22 6.59 -6.80
C VAL A 15 4.67 7.87 -7.41
N GLU A 16 3.75 7.73 -8.36
CA GLU A 16 2.97 8.87 -8.83
C GLU A 16 1.98 9.23 -7.72
N GLY A 17 2.25 10.33 -7.04
CA GLY A 17 1.52 10.71 -5.83
C GLY A 17 1.89 12.07 -5.27
N GLU A 18 0.90 12.82 -4.84
CA GLU A 18 1.09 14.02 -4.02
C GLU A 18 1.28 13.60 -2.57
N ASN A 19 2.26 14.17 -1.86
CA ASN A 19 2.51 13.92 -0.44
C ASN A 19 2.57 12.43 -0.02
N VAL A 20 3.46 11.66 -0.66
CA VAL A 20 3.68 10.24 -0.32
C VAL A 20 5.00 10.05 0.42
N GLU A 21 4.95 9.38 1.57
CA GLU A 21 6.14 8.92 2.30
C GLU A 21 6.30 7.40 2.14
N ILE A 22 7.51 6.95 1.82
CA ILE A 22 7.84 5.53 1.66
C ILE A 22 8.89 5.14 2.70
N ILE A 23 8.54 4.18 3.56
CA ILE A 23 9.41 3.63 4.59
C ILE A 23 9.84 2.24 4.15
N LEU A 24 11.10 2.07 3.73
CA LEU A 24 11.59 0.78 3.22
C LEU A 24 11.62 -0.30 4.33
N PRO A 25 11.48 -1.60 3.97
CA PRO A 25 11.34 -2.13 2.61
C PRO A 25 9.89 -2.08 2.12
N VAL A 26 9.71 -1.66 0.86
CA VAL A 26 8.39 -1.58 0.21
C VAL A 26 8.52 -2.03 -1.24
N PHE A 27 7.48 -2.68 -1.74
CA PHE A 27 7.23 -2.85 -3.16
C PHE A 27 5.91 -2.16 -3.53
N VAL A 28 5.94 -1.30 -4.56
CA VAL A 28 4.73 -0.73 -5.17
C VAL A 28 4.76 -1.04 -6.65
N HIS A 29 3.71 -1.70 -7.15
CA HIS A 29 3.59 -1.94 -8.58
C HIS A 29 3.53 -0.61 -9.35
N PRO A 30 4.20 -0.45 -10.50
CA PRO A 30 4.27 0.83 -11.23
C PRO A 30 2.92 1.41 -11.67
N SER A 31 1.85 0.61 -11.72
CA SER A 31 0.51 1.09 -12.08
C SER A 31 -0.36 1.49 -10.89
N ALA A 32 0.10 1.27 -9.66
CA ALA A 32 -0.61 1.72 -8.47
C ALA A 32 -0.51 3.24 -8.33
N LYS A 33 -1.59 3.85 -7.84
CA LYS A 33 -1.69 5.28 -7.56
C LYS A 33 -1.81 5.48 -6.06
N VAL A 34 -0.94 6.30 -5.49
CA VAL A 34 -0.89 6.56 -4.04
C VAL A 34 -0.86 8.07 -3.84
N SER A 35 -1.63 8.61 -2.90
CA SER A 35 -1.63 10.06 -2.61
C SER A 35 -1.92 10.31 -1.14
N ASN A 36 -1.32 11.35 -0.56
CA ASN A 36 -1.49 11.72 0.85
C ASN A 36 -1.39 10.50 1.78
N ALA A 37 -0.31 9.73 1.65
CA ALA A 37 -0.22 8.43 2.31
C ALA A 37 1.21 8.06 2.70
N THR A 38 1.32 7.25 3.76
CA THR A 38 2.56 6.64 4.20
C THR A 38 2.51 5.14 3.93
N ILE A 39 3.48 4.62 3.19
CA ILE A 39 3.56 3.19 2.86
C ILE A 39 4.86 2.61 3.43
N GLY A 40 4.71 1.59 4.26
CA GLY A 40 5.78 0.83 4.87
C GLY A 40 5.95 1.09 6.37
N PRO A 41 6.84 0.32 7.03
CA PRO A 41 7.70 -0.72 6.45
C PRO A 41 6.97 -2.01 6.09
N ASN A 42 7.64 -2.88 5.33
CA ASN A 42 7.21 -4.24 4.97
C ASN A 42 5.88 -4.33 4.23
N VAL A 43 5.68 -3.45 3.24
CA VAL A 43 4.43 -3.42 2.46
C VAL A 43 4.66 -3.81 1.01
N SER A 44 3.72 -4.60 0.46
CA SER A 44 3.60 -4.82 -0.99
C SER A 44 2.25 -4.31 -1.50
N ILE A 45 2.30 -3.47 -2.53
CA ILE A 45 1.12 -2.93 -3.22
C ILE A 45 1.06 -3.50 -4.65
N GLY A 46 -0.04 -4.19 -4.96
CA GLY A 46 -0.32 -4.81 -6.25
C GLY A 46 -0.66 -3.81 -7.36
N ALA A 47 -0.83 -4.33 -8.58
CA ALA A 47 -1.17 -3.53 -9.74
C ALA A 47 -2.52 -2.81 -9.58
N ASP A 48 -2.63 -1.61 -10.15
CA ASP A 48 -3.87 -0.86 -10.30
C ASP A 48 -4.59 -0.57 -8.97
N CYS A 49 -3.86 -0.55 -7.85
CA CYS A 49 -4.40 -0.11 -6.57
C CYS A 49 -4.56 1.42 -6.56
N GLU A 50 -5.57 1.90 -5.84
CA GLU A 50 -5.79 3.31 -5.55
C GLU A 50 -5.77 3.50 -4.03
N ILE A 51 -4.75 4.17 -3.51
CA ILE A 51 -4.54 4.38 -2.07
C ILE A 51 -4.49 5.89 -1.80
N SER A 52 -5.32 6.36 -0.87
CA SER A 52 -5.41 7.78 -0.55
C SER A 52 -5.70 8.04 0.92
N GLU A 53 -5.15 9.12 1.49
CA GLU A 53 -5.39 9.51 2.89
C GLU A 53 -5.14 8.35 3.86
N SER A 54 -4.06 7.59 3.66
CA SER A 54 -3.90 6.28 4.32
C SER A 54 -2.48 6.04 4.84
N GLN A 55 -2.39 5.21 5.88
CA GLN A 55 -1.12 4.71 6.40
C GLN A 55 -1.17 3.18 6.36
N ILE A 56 -0.16 2.55 5.78
CA ILE A 56 -0.12 1.10 5.61
C ILE A 56 1.27 0.62 6.00
N GLU A 57 1.34 -0.31 6.95
CA GLU A 57 2.57 -0.97 7.40
C GLU A 57 2.33 -2.49 7.55
N ASP A 58 3.39 -3.29 7.49
CA ASP A 58 3.36 -4.75 7.72
C ASP A 58 2.20 -5.47 7.01
N SER A 59 1.92 -5.10 5.76
CA SER A 59 0.69 -5.49 5.06
C SER A 59 0.89 -5.82 3.58
N ILE A 60 0.01 -6.67 3.05
CA ILE A 60 -0.06 -7.04 1.63
C ILE A 60 -1.38 -6.50 1.06
N VAL A 61 -1.29 -5.73 -0.01
CA VAL A 61 -2.44 -5.19 -0.75
C VAL A 61 -2.42 -5.74 -2.17
N GLU A 62 -3.38 -6.60 -2.50
CA GLU A 62 -3.49 -7.25 -3.80
C GLU A 62 -4.10 -6.32 -4.87
N ALA A 63 -3.97 -6.72 -6.13
CA ALA A 63 -4.29 -5.89 -7.30
C ALA A 63 -5.74 -5.39 -7.36
N GLY A 64 -5.92 -4.17 -7.87
CA GLY A 64 -7.22 -3.52 -8.09
C GLY A 64 -7.91 -3.05 -6.82
N THR A 65 -7.23 -3.04 -5.67
CA THR A 65 -7.80 -2.64 -4.38
C THR A 65 -7.94 -1.12 -4.28
N ARG A 66 -8.99 -0.66 -3.59
CA ARG A 66 -9.17 0.73 -3.18
C ARG A 66 -9.06 0.85 -1.66
N ILE A 67 -8.19 1.73 -1.19
CA ILE A 67 -8.02 2.04 0.23
C ILE A 67 -8.09 3.55 0.39
N HIS A 68 -9.01 4.01 1.25
CA HIS A 68 -9.20 5.43 1.53
C HIS A 68 -9.37 5.65 3.03
N ASP A 69 -8.80 6.73 3.56
CA ASP A 69 -8.99 7.17 4.95
C ASP A 69 -8.77 6.01 5.95
N SER A 70 -7.64 5.31 5.83
CA SER A 70 -7.41 4.08 6.60
C SER A 70 -5.99 3.97 7.13
N VAL A 71 -5.86 3.49 8.36
CA VAL A 71 -4.60 3.16 9.03
C VAL A 71 -4.56 1.65 9.27
N LEU A 72 -3.76 0.94 8.48
CA LEU A 72 -3.70 -0.52 8.43
C LEU A 72 -2.33 -1.05 8.85
N THR A 73 -2.35 -2.10 9.66
CA THR A 73 -1.15 -2.84 10.10
C THR A 73 -1.43 -4.33 10.06
N HIS A 74 -0.42 -5.18 9.85
CA HIS A 74 -0.57 -6.65 9.92
C HIS A 74 -1.75 -7.18 9.09
N SER A 75 -1.91 -6.68 7.86
CA SER A 75 -3.13 -6.91 7.06
C SER A 75 -2.87 -7.62 5.74
N LEU A 76 -3.87 -8.38 5.29
CA LEU A 76 -3.94 -8.97 3.95
C LEU A 76 -5.23 -8.50 3.29
N ILE A 77 -5.11 -7.71 2.23
CA ILE A 77 -6.25 -7.18 1.48
C ILE A 77 -6.28 -7.84 0.10
N GLY A 78 -7.30 -8.65 -0.15
CA GLY A 78 -7.52 -9.41 -1.38
C GLY A 78 -7.86 -8.53 -2.59
N LYS A 79 -7.86 -9.14 -3.77
CA LYS A 79 -8.01 -8.45 -5.06
C LYS A 79 -9.36 -7.74 -5.16
N GLN A 80 -9.36 -6.55 -5.75
CA GLN A 80 -10.58 -5.77 -5.99
C GLN A 80 -11.39 -5.48 -4.71
N ALA A 81 -10.74 -5.50 -3.55
CA ALA A 81 -11.40 -5.12 -2.30
C ALA A 81 -11.51 -3.59 -2.18
N ASN A 82 -12.45 -3.14 -1.35
CA ASN A 82 -12.62 -1.72 -1.01
C ASN A 82 -12.61 -1.55 0.52
N VAL A 83 -11.66 -0.76 1.02
CA VAL A 83 -11.47 -0.50 2.45
C VAL A 83 -11.55 1.00 2.68
N GLU A 84 -12.42 1.42 3.60
CA GLU A 84 -12.67 2.84 3.89
C GLU A 84 -12.85 3.09 5.39
N GLY A 85 -12.23 4.14 5.93
CA GLY A 85 -12.43 4.57 7.31
C GLY A 85 -11.92 3.59 8.38
N CYS A 86 -10.97 2.71 8.03
CA CYS A 86 -10.53 1.62 8.91
C CYS A 86 -9.27 2.00 9.68
N GLY A 87 -9.33 1.94 11.01
CA GLY A 87 -8.23 2.38 11.88
C GLY A 87 -8.14 3.91 11.97
N GLU A 88 -7.41 4.40 12.95
CA GLU A 88 -7.14 5.82 13.17
C GLU A 88 -5.68 5.97 13.66
N GLY A 89 -5.07 7.16 13.54
CA GLY A 89 -3.62 7.38 13.73
C GLY A 89 -2.91 6.49 14.77
N GLU A 90 -3.32 6.53 16.03
CA GLU A 90 -2.71 5.74 17.13
C GLU A 90 -3.38 4.37 17.37
N ALA A 91 -4.43 4.04 16.61
CA ALA A 91 -5.22 2.82 16.71
C ALA A 91 -5.38 2.16 15.33
N PRO A 92 -4.29 1.61 14.76
CA PRO A 92 -4.33 0.94 13.46
C PRO A 92 -5.21 -0.31 13.52
N SER A 93 -5.80 -0.68 12.38
CA SER A 93 -6.60 -1.90 12.24
C SER A 93 -5.82 -3.02 11.56
N SER A 94 -6.02 -4.26 12.02
CA SER A 94 -5.57 -5.47 11.32
C SER A 94 -6.75 -6.16 10.66
N LEU A 95 -6.65 -6.36 9.35
CA LEU A 95 -7.72 -6.89 8.52
C LEU A 95 -7.20 -8.04 7.65
N ASN A 96 -7.99 -9.11 7.53
CA ASN A 96 -7.80 -10.14 6.51
C ASN A 96 -9.06 -10.22 5.66
N ILE A 97 -9.01 -9.59 4.49
CA ILE A 97 -10.16 -9.36 3.61
C ILE A 97 -9.94 -10.16 2.34
N GLY A 98 -10.94 -10.96 1.96
CA GLY A 98 -10.93 -11.71 0.72
C GLY A 98 -11.17 -10.82 -0.51
N ASP A 99 -11.09 -11.43 -1.69
CA ASP A 99 -11.33 -10.74 -2.95
C ASP A 99 -12.77 -10.17 -3.03
N ASN A 100 -12.96 -9.09 -3.82
CA ASN A 100 -14.26 -8.45 -4.09
C ASN A 100 -15.07 -8.06 -2.84
N SER A 101 -14.39 -7.87 -1.71
CA SER A 101 -15.02 -7.57 -0.43
C SER A 101 -14.99 -6.08 -0.14
N VAL A 102 -15.88 -5.64 0.73
CA VAL A 102 -16.03 -4.24 1.11
C VAL A 102 -16.07 -4.12 2.63
N VAL A 103 -15.21 -3.27 3.18
CA VAL A 103 -15.20 -2.91 4.61
C VAL A 103 -15.26 -1.40 4.73
N ARG A 104 -16.22 -0.92 5.52
CA ARG A 104 -16.38 0.49 5.84
C ARG A 104 -16.71 0.66 7.31
N LYS A 105 -16.11 1.64 7.97
CA LYS A 105 -16.53 2.07 9.31
C LYS A 105 -17.80 2.94 9.17
N GLN A 106 -18.76 2.73 10.07
CA GLN A 106 -20.02 3.51 10.16
C GLN A 106 -19.88 4.68 11.12
#